data_AF-A0A8C7Y1U3-F1
#
_entry.id   AF-A0A8C7Y1U3-F1
#
_cell.length_a   1.000
_cell.length_b   1.000
_cell.length_c   1.000
_cell.angle_alpha   90.00
_cell.angle_beta   90.00
_cell.angle_gamma   90.00
#
_symmetry.space_group_name_H-M   'P 1'
#
loop_
_entity.id
_entity.type
_entity.pdbx_description
1 polymer ?
#
loop_
_entity_poly.entity_id
_entity_poly.type
_entity_poly.pdbx_seq_one_letter_code
_entity_poly.pdbx_strand_id
1 'polypeptide(L)'
;MFFLFFLFPAPVTNAPVTPKSLSAGQKRTHPSHIPSHLPEFPDPHTYIKTPTFREPVSDYQVLREKAASQRRDVERALTRFMAKTGETQSLFKDDVTAFPLIAARPSVIPYLSALLPSELELQSLEETDSSEQDDQTDSENATGNINSVRTRRFIALY
;
A
#
# COMPACT_ATOMS: atom_id res chain seq x y z
N MET A 1 -20.76 -92.73 2.11
CA MET A 1 -20.87 -92.04 3.40
C MET A 1 -20.32 -90.63 3.19
N PHE A 2 -21.16 -89.61 3.41
CA PHE A 2 -21.06 -88.27 2.86
C PHE A 2 -19.90 -87.42 3.43
N PHE A 3 -19.19 -86.69 2.56
CA PHE A 3 -18.29 -85.60 2.95
C PHE A 3 -19.11 -84.38 3.38
N LEU A 4 -18.90 -83.93 4.61
CA LEU A 4 -19.49 -82.70 5.15
C LEU A 4 -18.56 -81.52 4.83
N PHE A 5 -18.87 -80.76 3.78
CA PHE A 5 -18.25 -79.47 3.54
C PHE A 5 -18.97 -78.41 4.39
N PHE A 6 -18.24 -77.82 5.35
CA PHE A 6 -18.71 -76.62 6.06
C PHE A 6 -18.75 -75.44 5.09
N LEU A 7 -19.95 -74.91 4.82
CA LEU A 7 -20.13 -73.65 4.10
C LEU A 7 -20.14 -72.50 5.11
N PHE A 8 -19.08 -71.70 5.16
CA PHE A 8 -19.09 -70.43 5.88
C PHE A 8 -19.90 -69.40 5.09
N PRO A 9 -20.82 -68.63 5.71
CA PRO A 9 -21.56 -67.59 5.01
C PRO A 9 -20.64 -66.42 4.62
N ALA A 10 -20.81 -65.90 3.41
CA ALA A 10 -20.05 -64.76 2.91
C ALA A 10 -20.32 -63.50 3.75
N PRO A 11 -19.31 -62.62 3.98
CA PRO A 11 -19.50 -61.40 4.73
C PRO A 11 -20.46 -60.46 4.00
N VAL A 12 -21.46 -59.96 4.72
CA VAL A 12 -22.38 -58.92 4.23
C VAL A 12 -21.61 -57.61 4.05
N THR A 13 -21.24 -57.31 2.81
CA THR A 13 -20.71 -55.98 2.46
C THR A 13 -21.87 -55.00 2.44
N ASN A 14 -21.99 -54.15 3.47
CA ASN A 14 -22.89 -53.02 3.42
C ASN A 14 -22.48 -52.14 2.23
N ALA A 15 -23.44 -51.80 1.36
CA ALA A 15 -23.21 -50.89 0.24
C ALA A 15 -22.66 -49.55 0.77
N PRO A 16 -21.69 -48.93 0.07
CA PRO A 16 -21.12 -47.66 0.52
C PRO A 16 -22.23 -46.62 0.58
N VAL A 17 -22.48 -46.11 1.80
CA VAL A 17 -23.37 -44.97 2.02
C VAL A 17 -22.69 -43.76 1.38
N THR A 18 -23.13 -43.40 0.17
CA THR A 18 -22.73 -42.14 -0.44
C THR A 18 -23.26 -41.01 0.44
N PRO A 19 -22.39 -40.15 1.00
CA PRO A 19 -22.88 -39.01 1.78
C PRO A 19 -23.75 -38.14 0.87
N LYS A 20 -24.97 -37.83 1.33
CA LYS A 20 -25.86 -36.90 0.65
C LYS A 20 -25.13 -35.56 0.55
N SER A 21 -24.71 -35.19 -0.66
CA SER A 21 -24.19 -33.87 -0.98
C SER A 21 -25.13 -32.83 -0.42
N LEU A 22 -24.63 -31.95 0.44
CA LEU A 22 -25.37 -30.79 0.90
C LEU A 22 -25.49 -29.85 -0.32
N SER A 23 -26.63 -29.85 -0.99
CA SER A 23 -26.87 -28.90 -2.09
C SER A 23 -27.02 -27.52 -1.47
N ALA A 24 -26.06 -26.63 -1.70
CA ALA A 24 -26.09 -25.28 -1.17
C ALA A 24 -26.37 -24.30 -2.31
N GLY A 25 -27.60 -23.80 -2.38
CA GLY A 25 -28.02 -22.83 -3.40
C GLY A 25 -28.48 -23.47 -4.71
N GLN A 26 -28.87 -22.60 -5.66
CA GLN A 26 -29.43 -23.01 -6.95
C GLN A 26 -28.31 -23.43 -7.90
N LYS A 27 -28.36 -24.69 -8.38
CA LYS A 27 -27.46 -25.16 -9.45
C LYS A 27 -27.70 -24.34 -10.72
N ARG A 28 -26.63 -23.78 -11.29
CA ARG A 28 -26.71 -23.00 -12.53
C ARG A 28 -26.66 -23.98 -13.70
N THR A 29 -27.75 -24.09 -14.46
CA THR A 29 -27.77 -24.87 -15.69
C THR A 29 -26.95 -24.20 -16.77
N HIS A 30 -26.45 -24.98 -17.73
CA HIS A 30 -25.72 -24.45 -18.86
C HIS A 30 -26.61 -23.50 -19.69
N PRO A 31 -26.11 -22.31 -20.06
CA PRO A 31 -26.78 -21.46 -21.03
C PRO A 31 -26.81 -22.13 -22.41
N SER A 32 -27.75 -21.73 -23.27
CA SER A 32 -28.04 -22.39 -24.56
C SER A 32 -26.88 -22.42 -25.56
N HIS A 33 -25.87 -21.57 -25.39
CA HIS A 33 -24.67 -21.55 -26.23
C HIS A 33 -23.56 -22.50 -25.75
N ILE A 34 -23.73 -23.19 -24.61
CA ILE A 34 -22.78 -24.16 -24.08
C ILE A 34 -23.30 -25.59 -24.39
N PRO A 35 -22.51 -26.44 -25.06
CA PRO A 35 -22.90 -27.81 -25.35
C PRO A 35 -23.20 -28.64 -24.09
N SER A 36 -24.24 -29.47 -24.16
CA SER A 36 -24.73 -30.28 -23.03
C SER A 36 -23.79 -31.42 -22.59
N HIS A 37 -22.76 -31.74 -23.38
CA HIS A 37 -21.77 -32.76 -23.04
C HIS A 37 -20.67 -32.24 -22.11
N LEU A 38 -20.62 -30.93 -21.85
CA LEU A 38 -19.67 -30.33 -20.93
C LEU A 38 -20.13 -30.51 -19.47
N PRO A 39 -19.18 -30.66 -18.53
CA PRO A 39 -19.52 -30.83 -17.12
C PRO A 39 -20.31 -29.64 -16.58
N GLU A 40 -21.26 -29.90 -15.68
CA GLU A 40 -22.02 -28.84 -15.00
C GLU A 40 -21.10 -27.89 -14.23
N PHE A 41 -21.55 -26.64 -14.05
CA PHE A 41 -20.84 -25.72 -13.19
C PHE A 41 -20.75 -26.28 -11.76
N PRO A 42 -19.59 -26.13 -11.09
CA PRO A 42 -19.44 -26.47 -9.69
C PRO A 42 -20.56 -25.85 -8.83
N ASP A 43 -20.92 -26.51 -7.73
CA ASP A 43 -21.91 -25.97 -6.80
C ASP A 43 -21.44 -24.59 -6.30
N PRO A 44 -22.33 -23.61 -6.09
CA PRO A 44 -22.01 -22.36 -5.40
C PRO A 44 -21.05 -22.50 -4.21
N HIS A 45 -21.16 -23.57 -3.41
CA HIS A 45 -20.25 -23.82 -2.28
C HIS A 45 -18.84 -24.29 -2.68
N THR A 46 -18.65 -24.76 -3.93
CA THR A 46 -17.34 -25.14 -4.48
C THR A 46 -16.52 -23.90 -4.88
N TYR A 47 -17.19 -22.78 -5.18
CA TYR A 47 -16.51 -21.53 -5.44
C TYR A 47 -16.04 -20.91 -4.12
N ILE A 48 -14.80 -21.20 -3.74
CA ILE A 48 -14.10 -20.46 -2.69
C ILE A 48 -13.88 -19.06 -3.24
N LYS A 49 -14.61 -18.06 -2.71
CA LYS A 49 -14.37 -16.66 -3.05
C LYS A 49 -12.99 -16.29 -2.52
N THR A 50 -12.04 -16.05 -3.40
CA THR A 50 -10.79 -15.38 -3.02
C THR A 50 -11.17 -13.97 -2.57
N PRO A 51 -10.98 -13.60 -1.29
CA PRO A 51 -11.12 -12.21 -0.89
C PRO A 51 -10.11 -11.41 -1.72
N THR A 52 -10.60 -10.63 -2.68
CA THR A 52 -9.73 -9.68 -3.37
C THR A 52 -9.56 -8.51 -2.42
N PHE A 53 -8.36 -8.38 -1.85
CA PHE A 53 -7.96 -7.12 -1.25
C PHE A 53 -7.89 -6.10 -2.39
N ARG A 54 -9.00 -5.41 -2.63
CA ARG A 54 -8.95 -4.12 -3.30
C ARG A 54 -8.26 -3.23 -2.29
N GLU A 55 -6.98 -2.98 -2.52
CA GLU A 55 -6.31 -1.88 -1.83
C GLU A 55 -7.25 -0.67 -1.91
N PRO A 56 -7.67 -0.07 -0.78
CA PRO A 56 -8.36 1.19 -0.84
C PRO A 56 -7.49 2.07 -1.72
N VAL A 57 -8.04 2.64 -2.78
CA VAL A 57 -7.32 3.65 -3.54
C VAL A 57 -7.10 4.77 -2.54
N SER A 58 -6.01 4.72 -1.78
CA SER A 58 -5.60 5.83 -0.94
C SER A 58 -5.48 6.98 -1.92
N ASP A 59 -6.20 8.06 -1.68
CA ASP A 59 -6.44 9.11 -2.66
C ASP A 59 -5.10 9.69 -3.09
N TYR A 60 -4.50 9.13 -4.14
CA TYR A 60 -3.16 9.48 -4.62
C TYR A 60 -3.06 10.99 -4.89
N GLN A 61 -4.18 11.56 -5.32
CA GLN A 61 -4.40 12.99 -5.44
C GLN A 61 -4.21 13.74 -4.12
N VAL A 62 -4.84 13.31 -3.03
CA VAL A 62 -4.73 13.94 -1.70
C VAL A 62 -3.31 13.83 -1.15
N LEU A 63 -2.66 12.68 -1.33
CA LEU A 63 -1.27 12.49 -0.89
C LEU A 63 -0.33 13.45 -1.63
N ARG A 64 -0.44 13.52 -2.96
CA ARG A 64 0.35 14.47 -3.78
C ARG A 64 0.03 15.92 -3.44
N GLU A 65 -1.23 16.26 -3.21
CA GLU A 65 -1.65 17.61 -2.81
C GLU A 65 -1.04 18.02 -1.47
N LYS A 66 -1.04 17.11 -0.48
CA LYS A 66 -0.43 17.36 0.83
C LYS A 66 1.08 17.53 0.73
N ALA A 67 1.76 16.66 -0.02
CA ALA A 67 3.19 16.76 -0.24
C ALA A 67 3.58 18.07 -0.96
N ALA A 68 2.83 18.44 -2.00
CA ALA A 68 3.04 19.69 -2.72
C ALA A 68 2.78 20.92 -1.83
N SER A 69 1.75 20.87 -0.98
CA SER A 69 1.43 21.93 -0.04
C SER A 69 2.53 22.10 1.00
N GLN A 70 3.02 21.00 1.58
CA GLN A 70 4.14 21.01 2.51
C GLN A 70 5.39 21.59 1.86
N ARG A 71 5.71 21.22 0.61
CA ARG A 71 6.87 21.77 -0.11
C ARG A 71 6.77 23.28 -0.27
N ARG A 72 5.60 23.80 -0.70
CA ARG A 72 5.35 25.25 -0.81
C ARG A 72 5.49 25.96 0.53
N ASP A 73 4.99 25.37 1.61
CA ASP A 73 5.05 25.97 2.94
C ASP A 73 6.49 26.06 3.45
N VAL A 74 7.30 25.03 3.21
CA VAL A 74 8.74 25.04 3.51
C VAL A 74 9.46 26.11 2.70
N GLU A 75 9.24 26.17 1.38
CA GLU A 75 9.84 27.18 0.50
C GLU A 75 9.48 28.61 0.96
N ARG A 76 8.20 28.85 1.29
CA ARG A 76 7.72 30.14 1.80
C ARG A 76 8.33 30.49 3.15
N ALA A 77 8.40 29.54 4.06
CA ALA A 77 8.99 29.74 5.38
C ALA A 77 10.48 30.08 5.28
N LEU A 78 11.23 29.35 4.46
CA LEU A 78 12.64 29.60 4.21
C LEU A 78 12.87 30.96 3.55
N THR A 79 12.09 31.28 2.51
CA THR A 79 12.17 32.58 1.83
C THR A 79 11.94 33.74 2.81
N ARG A 80 10.91 33.64 3.64
CA ARG A 80 10.61 34.64 4.68
C ARG A 80 11.72 34.73 5.74
N PHE A 81 12.29 33.60 6.13
CA PHE A 81 13.40 33.56 7.06
C PHE A 81 14.63 34.28 6.50
N MET A 82 15.02 33.98 5.26
CA MET A 82 16.14 34.63 4.59
C MET A 82 15.89 36.13 4.39
N ALA A 83 14.69 36.52 3.97
CA ALA A 83 14.33 37.93 3.84
C ALA A 83 14.35 38.69 5.18
N LYS A 84 14.05 38.03 6.30
CA LYS A 84 14.06 38.64 7.63
C LYS A 84 15.46 38.73 8.23
N THR A 85 16.36 37.83 7.87
CA THR A 85 17.71 37.71 8.47
C THR A 85 18.82 38.32 7.62
N GLY A 86 18.63 38.40 6.31
CA GLY A 86 19.60 38.92 5.36
C GLY A 86 19.25 40.30 4.82
N GLU A 87 20.09 40.76 3.89
CA GLU A 87 19.84 41.98 3.12
C GLU A 87 18.69 41.75 2.14
N THR A 88 17.79 42.74 2.06
CA THR A 88 16.66 42.71 1.14
C THR A 88 16.60 43.95 0.28
N GLN A 89 16.00 43.80 -0.89
CA GLN A 89 15.64 44.89 -1.78
C GLN A 89 14.13 44.87 -1.98
N SER A 90 13.49 46.03 -1.82
CA SER A 90 12.06 46.15 -2.10
C SER A 90 11.82 46.39 -3.58
N LEU A 91 10.75 45.77 -4.11
CA LEU A 91 10.28 46.05 -5.46
C LEU A 91 9.63 47.43 -5.57
N PHE A 92 9.03 47.93 -4.48
CA PHE A 92 8.34 49.22 -4.42
C PHE A 92 8.96 50.14 -3.37
N LYS A 93 9.08 51.43 -3.69
CA LYS A 93 9.69 52.43 -2.80
C LYS A 93 8.82 52.74 -1.58
N ASP A 94 7.50 52.68 -1.75
CA ASP A 94 6.53 53.11 -0.74
C ASP A 94 6.10 51.97 0.18
N ASP A 95 6.25 50.71 -0.25
CA ASP A 95 5.94 49.53 0.55
C ASP A 95 7.12 48.54 0.55
N VAL A 96 8.02 48.77 1.50
CA VAL A 96 9.23 47.96 1.72
C VAL A 96 8.90 46.60 2.33
N THR A 97 7.67 46.41 2.83
CA THR A 97 7.30 45.23 3.64
C THR A 97 6.49 44.19 2.89
N ALA A 98 5.76 44.57 1.84
CA ALA A 98 4.92 43.64 1.09
C ALA A 98 5.72 42.61 0.28
N PHE A 99 6.85 43.02 -0.32
CA PHE A 99 7.64 42.16 -1.22
C PHE A 99 9.15 42.31 -0.99
N PRO A 100 9.69 41.85 0.16
CA PRO A 100 11.11 41.89 0.44
C PRO A 100 11.85 40.80 -0.36
N LEU A 101 12.54 41.20 -1.44
CA LEU A 101 13.35 40.29 -2.24
C LEU A 101 14.72 40.11 -1.60
N ILE A 102 15.25 38.88 -1.59
CA ILE A 102 16.60 38.59 -1.07
C ILE A 102 17.62 39.28 -1.98
N ALA A 103 18.52 40.08 -1.41
CA ALA A 103 19.53 40.79 -2.18
C ALA A 103 20.53 39.80 -2.83
N ALA A 104 20.92 40.08 -4.07
CA ALA A 104 21.90 39.26 -4.78
C ALA A 104 23.28 39.41 -4.13
N ARG A 105 23.92 38.28 -3.81
CA ARG A 105 25.28 38.25 -3.30
C ARG A 105 26.25 37.97 -4.45
N PRO A 106 27.05 38.95 -4.91
CA PRO A 106 27.99 38.71 -5.99
C PRO A 106 29.05 37.69 -5.55
N SER A 107 29.30 36.68 -6.39
CA SER A 107 30.38 35.72 -6.19
C SER A 107 31.52 36.01 -7.16
N VAL A 108 32.74 35.68 -6.76
CA VAL A 108 33.95 35.87 -7.60
C VAL A 108 33.94 34.93 -8.81
N ILE A 109 33.22 33.80 -8.71
CA ILE A 109 33.12 32.77 -9.74
C ILE A 109 31.63 32.41 -9.95
N PRO A 110 30.86 33.20 -10.71
CA PRO A 110 29.40 33.08 -10.80
C PRO A 110 28.92 31.81 -11.51
N TYR A 111 29.73 31.25 -12.40
CA TYR A 111 29.35 30.07 -13.17
C TYR A 111 29.41 28.78 -12.36
N LEU A 112 30.23 28.72 -11.29
CA LEU A 112 30.51 27.47 -10.58
C LEU A 112 29.23 26.88 -9.96
N SER A 113 28.47 27.70 -9.23
CA SER A 113 27.23 27.27 -8.55
C SER A 113 26.10 26.94 -9.52
N ALA A 114 26.15 27.43 -10.76
CA ALA A 114 25.14 27.12 -11.77
C ALA A 114 25.45 25.85 -12.57
N LEU A 115 26.71 25.39 -12.57
CA LEU A 115 27.16 24.22 -13.32
C LEU A 115 27.22 22.94 -12.47
N LEU A 116 27.30 23.07 -11.14
CA LEU A 116 27.33 21.91 -10.24
C LEU A 116 25.93 21.57 -9.73
N PRO A 117 25.59 20.27 -9.59
CA PRO A 117 24.38 19.85 -8.90
C PRO A 117 24.30 20.48 -7.51
N SER A 118 23.10 20.91 -7.12
CA SER A 118 22.91 21.39 -5.76
C SER A 118 22.90 20.22 -4.78
N GLU A 119 23.32 20.45 -3.54
CA GLU A 119 23.26 19.45 -2.45
C GLU A 119 21.86 18.83 -2.31
N LEU A 120 20.82 19.66 -2.49
CA LEU A 120 19.42 19.22 -2.44
C LEU A 120 19.07 18.26 -3.60
N GLU A 121 19.64 18.47 -4.77
CA GLU A 121 19.40 17.63 -5.94
C GLU A 121 20.10 16.28 -5.79
N LEU A 122 21.30 16.26 -5.20
CA LEU A 122 22.00 15.01 -4.86
C LEU A 122 21.18 14.16 -3.88
N GLN A 123 20.66 14.76 -2.81
CA GLN A 123 19.79 14.06 -1.84
C GLN A 123 18.53 13.48 -2.50
N SER A 124 17.93 14.21 -3.45
CA SER A 124 16.72 13.73 -4.14
C SER A 124 16.97 12.50 -5.03
N LEU A 125 18.18 12.37 -5.60
CA LEU A 125 18.55 11.21 -6.42
C LEU A 125 18.76 9.96 -5.55
N GLU A 126 19.35 10.12 -4.35
CA GLU A 126 19.58 9.03 -3.40
C GLU A 126 18.27 8.42 -2.85
N GLU A 127 17.24 9.25 -2.62
CA GLU A 127 15.93 8.77 -2.14
C GLU A 127 15.20 7.88 -3.16
N THR A 128 15.40 8.12 -4.47
CA THR A 128 14.72 7.33 -5.52
C THR A 128 15.31 5.93 -5.71
N ASP A 129 16.61 5.76 -5.52
CA ASP A 129 17.31 4.46 -5.63
C ASP A 129 16.96 3.52 -4.46
N SER A 130 16.55 4.09 -3.32
CA SER A 130 16.20 3.33 -2.12
C SER A 130 14.80 2.70 -2.17
N SER A 131 13.94 3.12 -3.10
CA SER A 131 12.51 2.73 -3.13
C SER A 131 12.22 1.39 -3.83
N GLU A 132 13.21 0.76 -4.47
CA GLU A 132 13.02 -0.49 -5.23
C GLU A 132 13.20 -1.78 -4.39
N GLN A 133 13.35 -1.69 -3.05
CA GLN A 133 13.61 -2.86 -2.19
C GLN A 133 12.52 -3.24 -1.18
N ASP A 134 11.45 -2.46 -1.01
CA ASP A 134 10.46 -2.74 0.07
C ASP A 134 9.20 -3.52 -0.39
N ASP A 135 9.11 -3.98 -1.64
CA ASP A 135 7.94 -4.74 -2.12
C ASP A 135 8.03 -6.27 -1.91
N GLN A 136 8.96 -6.73 -1.06
CA GLN A 136 9.06 -8.15 -0.67
C GLN A 136 9.35 -8.34 0.81
N THR A 137 8.32 -8.23 1.66
CA THR A 137 8.23 -9.11 2.82
C THR A 137 6.78 -9.54 3.02
N ASP A 138 6.53 -10.82 2.74
CA ASP A 138 5.29 -11.52 2.99
C ASP A 138 4.88 -11.45 4.46
N SER A 139 3.56 -11.42 4.61
CA SER A 139 2.77 -11.80 5.78
C SER A 139 3.46 -12.75 6.77
N GLU A 140 3.50 -12.36 8.04
CA GLU A 140 2.86 -13.10 9.13
C GLU A 140 2.91 -12.32 10.46
N ASN A 141 1.73 -12.15 11.05
CA ASN A 141 1.43 -12.28 12.48
C ASN A 141 0.89 -11.04 13.25
N ALA A 142 -0.29 -11.30 13.81
CA ALA A 142 -0.85 -10.75 15.05
C ALA A 142 -1.42 -9.33 15.07
N THR A 143 -2.72 -9.27 14.76
CA THR A 143 -3.77 -8.75 15.65
C THR A 143 -3.32 -8.19 16.99
N GLY A 144 -3.63 -6.90 17.21
CA GLY A 144 -3.93 -6.34 18.53
C GLY A 144 -2.89 -5.38 19.09
N ASN A 145 -3.11 -4.06 18.91
CA ASN A 145 -3.44 -3.23 20.06
C ASN A 145 -3.93 -1.84 19.62
N ILE A 146 -5.22 -1.62 19.82
CA ILE A 146 -5.81 -0.29 19.96
C ILE A 146 -5.32 0.31 21.27
N ASN A 147 -5.02 1.61 21.22
CA ASN A 147 -4.62 2.51 22.32
C ASN A 147 -3.10 2.60 22.57
N SER A 148 -2.48 3.64 22.03
CA SER A 148 -1.59 4.43 22.89
C SER A 148 -1.54 5.89 22.42
N VAL A 149 -2.23 6.70 23.22
CA VAL A 149 -2.20 8.15 23.20
C VAL A 149 -0.78 8.61 23.50
N ARG A 150 -0.24 9.42 22.59
CA ARG A 150 0.75 10.48 22.80
C ARG A 150 1.01 10.80 24.27
N THR A 151 2.21 10.52 24.79
CA THR A 151 2.92 11.40 25.74
C THR A 151 4.42 11.13 25.68
N ARG A 152 5.19 12.18 25.35
CA ARG A 152 6.65 12.22 25.43
C ARG A 152 7.09 12.51 26.87
N ARG A 153 8.31 12.06 27.20
CA ARG A 153 9.13 12.38 28.40
C ARG A 153 8.76 11.52 29.61
N PHE A 154 9.67 10.97 30.42
CA PHE A 154 10.97 11.46 30.87
C PHE A 154 11.97 10.31 31.07
N ILE A 155 13.24 10.64 30.89
CA ILE A 155 14.40 9.88 31.37
C ILE A 155 14.45 9.97 32.90
N ALA A 156 14.72 8.88 33.61
CA ALA A 156 15.36 8.90 34.93
C ALA A 156 16.07 7.57 35.21
N LEU A 157 17.35 7.69 35.57
CA LEU A 157 18.30 6.67 35.98
C LEU A 157 17.89 5.99 37.30
N TYR A 158 18.36 4.77 37.51
CA TYR A 158 19.27 4.42 38.61
C TYR A 158 20.13 3.22 38.23
#